data_AF-A0A2D7RT76-F1
#
_entry.id   AF-A0A2D7RT76-F1
#
_cell.length_a   1.000
_cell.length_b   1.000
_cell.length_c   1.000
_cell.angle_alpha   90.00
_cell.angle_beta   90.00
_cell.angle_gamma   90.00
#
_symmetry.space_group_name_H-M   'P 1'
#
loop_
_entity.id
_entity.type
_entity.pdbx_description
1 polymer ?
#
loop_
_entity_poly.entity_id
_entity_poly.type
_entity_poly.pdbx_seq_one_letter_code
_entity_poly.pdbx_strand_id
1 'polypeptide(L)'
;MLFIQIRLDEIIFRALEQQKGLTMSLTLYQSSVQSFIQTISAILTCLDKGRKFCRDNNIDRNEFIDARLHPSMLPLHFQIVTLVHFSEGAIDAAEKGVVGGPDMTLEFDYDGLQTYLASSLERLGALNESEVNALISGEVIFKYEGVILPFTTEDFFVTYALPNFYFHATVAYSILRSSGVPVGIANYIGKVKTTASPNIASQFHQYTGADYLDFLEEIAGL
;
A
#
# COMPACT_ATOMS: atom_id res chain seq x y z
N MET A 1 39.06 -20.05 -37.04
CA MET A 1 37.66 -19.56 -37.05
C MET A 1 36.83 -20.19 -35.94
N LEU A 2 36.70 -21.51 -35.86
CA LEU A 2 35.85 -22.21 -34.87
C LEU A 2 36.19 -21.89 -33.39
N PHE A 3 37.47 -21.82 -33.04
CA PHE A 3 37.93 -21.48 -31.69
C PHE A 3 37.59 -20.04 -31.25
N ILE A 4 37.47 -19.11 -32.19
CA ILE A 4 37.12 -17.71 -31.90
C ILE A 4 35.62 -17.62 -31.60
N GLN A 5 34.80 -18.38 -32.32
CA GLN A 5 33.34 -18.44 -32.12
C GLN A 5 32.97 -19.00 -30.74
N ILE A 6 33.57 -20.13 -30.34
CA ILE A 6 33.31 -20.75 -29.03
C ILE A 6 33.63 -19.78 -27.87
N ARG A 7 34.72 -19.02 -28.00
CA ARG A 7 35.10 -18.02 -26.99
C ARG A 7 34.14 -16.84 -26.93
N LEU A 8 33.61 -16.40 -28.07
CA LEU A 8 32.59 -15.34 -28.13
C LEU A 8 31.30 -15.79 -27.48
N ASP A 9 30.85 -17.02 -27.76
CA ASP A 9 29.63 -17.59 -27.20
C ASP A 9 29.74 -17.76 -25.67
N GLU A 10 30.90 -18.17 -25.14
CA GLU A 10 31.15 -18.20 -23.68
C GLU A 10 31.16 -16.81 -23.03
N ILE A 11 31.73 -15.80 -23.70
CA ILE A 11 31.74 -14.42 -23.21
C ILE A 11 30.33 -13.85 -23.18
N ILE A 12 29.53 -14.09 -24.22
CA ILE A 12 28.13 -13.67 -24.29
C ILE A 12 27.32 -14.39 -23.22
N PHE A 13 27.49 -15.70 -23.05
CA PHE A 13 26.80 -16.46 -22.00
C PHE A 13 27.13 -15.94 -20.60
N ARG A 14 28.41 -15.67 -20.31
CA ARG A 14 28.83 -15.10 -19.02
C ARG A 14 28.34 -13.67 -18.81
N ALA A 15 28.29 -12.84 -19.85
CA ALA A 15 27.74 -11.50 -19.79
C ALA A 15 26.22 -11.52 -19.52
N LEU A 16 25.49 -12.46 -20.16
CA LEU A 16 24.06 -12.67 -19.93
C LEU A 16 23.78 -13.22 -18.52
N GLU A 17 24.62 -14.12 -17.99
CA GLU A 17 24.57 -14.58 -16.60
C GLU A 17 24.86 -13.44 -15.60
N GLN A 18 25.87 -12.61 -15.86
CA GLN A 18 26.16 -11.43 -15.04
C GLN A 18 25.01 -10.42 -15.09
N GLN A 19 24.39 -10.21 -16.25
CA GLN A 19 23.26 -9.31 -16.39
C GLN A 19 22.00 -9.84 -15.67
N LYS A 20 21.77 -11.16 -15.68
CA LYS A 20 20.75 -11.84 -14.86
C LYS A 20 21.03 -11.73 -13.35
N GLY A 21 22.30 -11.71 -12.95
CA GLY A 21 22.71 -11.51 -11.54
C GLY A 21 22.69 -10.05 -11.07
N LEU A 22 22.63 -9.06 -11.98
CA LEU A 22 22.72 -7.63 -11.66
C LEU A 22 21.40 -6.85 -11.73
N THR A 23 20.29 -7.47 -12.13
CA THR A 23 18.99 -6.78 -12.25
C THR A 23 17.99 -7.29 -11.22
N MET A 24 18.27 -7.05 -9.93
CA MET A 24 17.22 -7.04 -8.90
C MET A 24 16.41 -5.75 -9.05
N SER A 25 15.58 -5.69 -10.09
CA SER A 25 14.57 -4.64 -10.19
C SER A 25 13.46 -4.91 -9.17
N LEU A 26 12.93 -3.84 -8.57
CA LEU A 26 11.79 -3.93 -7.65
C LEU A 26 10.61 -4.52 -8.43
N THR A 27 10.06 -5.63 -7.94
CA THR A 27 8.94 -6.30 -8.62
C THR A 27 7.63 -5.55 -8.41
N LEU A 28 6.64 -5.76 -9.28
CA LEU A 28 5.31 -5.15 -9.09
C LEU A 28 4.71 -5.57 -7.75
N TYR A 29 4.82 -6.84 -7.36
CA TYR A 29 4.33 -7.33 -6.07
C TYR A 29 5.02 -6.63 -4.89
N GLN A 30 6.33 -6.38 -4.97
CA GLN A 30 7.08 -5.67 -3.92
C GLN A 30 6.73 -4.19 -3.85
N SER A 31 6.53 -3.51 -4.99
CA SER A 31 6.21 -2.08 -5.04
C SER A 31 4.73 -1.76 -4.80
N SER A 32 3.84 -2.76 -4.93
CA SER A 32 2.40 -2.63 -4.75
C SER A 32 1.88 -3.46 -3.57
N VAL A 33 1.58 -4.75 -3.76
CA VAL A 33 0.90 -5.62 -2.78
C VAL A 33 1.58 -5.61 -1.40
N GLN A 34 2.91 -5.73 -1.33
CA GLN A 34 3.61 -5.66 -0.05
C GLN A 34 3.43 -4.30 0.65
N SER A 35 3.52 -3.20 -0.10
CA SER A 35 3.28 -1.86 0.42
C SER A 35 1.82 -1.64 0.82
N PHE A 36 0.86 -2.14 0.04
CA PHE A 36 -0.56 -2.07 0.35
C PHE A 36 -0.87 -2.78 1.66
N ILE A 37 -0.39 -4.00 1.85
CA ILE A 37 -0.57 -4.79 3.08
C ILE A 37 -0.05 -4.01 4.30
N GLN A 38 1.15 -3.42 4.20
CA GLN A 38 1.73 -2.65 5.31
C GLN A 38 0.87 -1.43 5.66
N THR A 39 0.52 -0.60 4.67
CA THR A 39 -0.25 0.64 4.90
C THR A 39 -1.68 0.34 5.33
N ILE A 40 -2.34 -0.65 4.75
CA ILE A 40 -3.71 -1.05 5.14
C ILE A 40 -3.73 -1.55 6.59
N SER A 41 -2.74 -2.36 6.99
CA SER A 41 -2.61 -2.82 8.38
C SER A 41 -2.41 -1.65 9.35
N ALA A 42 -1.65 -0.63 8.93
CA ALA A 42 -1.43 0.60 9.70
C ALA A 42 -2.72 1.43 9.84
N ILE A 43 -3.49 1.60 8.76
CA ILE A 43 -4.78 2.30 8.80
C ILE A 43 -5.82 1.55 9.64
N LEU A 44 -5.86 0.22 9.59
CA LEU A 44 -6.68 -0.60 10.50
C LEU A 44 -6.33 -0.31 11.97
N THR A 45 -5.03 -0.24 12.28
CA THR A 45 -4.56 0.13 13.64
C THR A 45 -5.03 1.53 14.03
N CYS A 46 -5.02 2.49 13.11
CA CYS A 46 -5.56 3.83 13.35
C CYS A 46 -7.07 3.79 13.62
N LEU A 47 -7.83 3.01 12.85
CA LEU A 47 -9.27 2.84 13.04
C LEU A 47 -9.59 2.16 14.37
N ASP A 48 -8.81 1.18 14.81
CA ASP A 48 -8.96 0.55 16.13
C ASP A 48 -8.67 1.54 17.27
N LYS A 49 -7.62 2.36 17.15
CA LYS A 49 -7.38 3.46 18.11
C LYS A 49 -8.54 4.47 18.10
N GLY A 50 -9.12 4.76 16.93
CA GLY A 50 -10.33 5.60 16.81
C GLY A 50 -11.54 5.00 17.52
N ARG A 51 -11.83 3.71 17.30
CA ARG A 51 -12.89 2.97 17.98
C ARG A 51 -12.71 3.02 19.50
N LYS A 52 -11.49 2.79 19.98
CA LYS A 52 -11.13 2.88 21.41
C LYS A 52 -11.35 4.30 21.94
N PHE A 53 -10.87 5.32 21.24
CA PHE A 53 -11.03 6.73 21.62
C PHE A 53 -12.50 7.12 21.75
N CYS A 54 -13.33 6.76 20.77
CA CYS A 54 -14.77 7.05 20.82
C CYS A 54 -15.43 6.40 22.03
N ARG A 55 -15.14 5.12 22.28
CA ARG A 55 -15.65 4.39 23.46
C ARG A 55 -15.25 5.07 24.76
N ASP A 56 -13.97 5.40 24.91
CA ASP A 56 -13.44 5.97 26.17
C ASP A 56 -13.94 7.39 26.43
N ASN A 57 -14.43 8.10 25.40
CA ASN A 57 -14.96 9.47 25.49
C ASN A 57 -16.48 9.57 25.29
N ASN A 58 -17.20 8.45 25.21
CA ASN A 58 -18.65 8.40 24.93
C ASN A 58 -19.08 9.15 23.65
N ILE A 59 -18.27 9.06 22.60
CA ILE A 59 -18.57 9.60 21.26
C ILE A 59 -19.20 8.49 20.42
N ASP A 60 -20.24 8.79 19.65
CA ASP A 60 -20.70 7.85 18.63
C ASP A 60 -19.65 7.80 17.51
N ARG A 61 -18.99 6.64 17.36
CA ARG A 61 -17.95 6.44 16.34
C ARG A 61 -18.46 6.69 14.91
N ASN A 62 -19.76 6.59 14.68
CA ASN A 62 -20.35 6.88 13.38
C ASN A 62 -20.26 8.36 13.00
N GLU A 63 -20.05 9.27 13.97
CA GLU A 63 -19.73 10.67 13.69
C GLU A 63 -18.43 10.83 12.88
N PHE A 64 -17.50 9.87 12.97
CA PHE A 64 -16.24 9.94 12.22
C PHE A 64 -16.41 9.60 10.74
N ILE A 65 -17.48 8.90 10.35
CA ILE A 65 -17.74 8.50 8.96
C ILE A 65 -17.82 9.74 8.07
N ASP A 66 -18.49 10.79 8.56
CA ASP A 66 -18.71 12.06 7.88
C ASP A 66 -17.63 13.12 8.14
N ALA A 67 -16.67 12.82 9.04
CA ALA A 67 -15.60 13.75 9.40
C ALA A 67 -14.69 14.07 8.20
N ARG A 68 -14.28 15.34 8.11
CA ARG A 68 -13.50 15.91 7.00
C ARG A 68 -12.42 16.85 7.55
N LEU A 69 -11.28 16.93 6.86
CA LEU A 69 -10.24 17.91 7.19
C LEU A 69 -10.63 19.35 6.83
N HIS A 70 -11.46 19.50 5.80
CA HIS A 70 -11.97 20.77 5.31
C HIS A 70 -13.39 20.57 4.76
N PRO A 71 -14.30 21.55 4.84
CA PRO A 71 -15.67 21.40 4.35
C PRO A 71 -15.80 20.96 2.88
N SER A 72 -14.81 21.28 2.03
CA SER A 72 -14.79 20.88 0.62
C SER A 72 -14.10 19.54 0.34
N MET A 73 -13.52 18.88 1.34
CA MET A 73 -12.89 17.57 1.19
C MET A 73 -13.91 16.45 1.43
N LEU A 74 -13.66 15.29 0.82
CA LEU A 74 -14.48 14.08 1.00
C LEU A 74 -14.23 13.44 2.37
N PRO A 75 -15.25 12.78 2.97
CA PRO A 75 -15.20 12.35 4.36
C PRO A 75 -14.43 11.05 4.54
N LEU A 76 -14.20 10.62 5.79
CA LEU A 76 -13.46 9.41 6.12
C LEU A 76 -13.92 8.18 5.34
N HIS A 77 -15.23 7.98 5.22
CA HIS A 77 -15.82 6.88 4.46
C HIS A 77 -15.25 6.80 3.04
N PHE A 78 -15.30 7.91 2.31
CA PHE A 78 -14.77 7.99 0.95
C PHE A 78 -13.27 7.67 0.91
N GLN A 79 -12.50 8.15 1.90
CA GLN A 79 -11.06 7.89 1.94
C GLN A 79 -10.77 6.39 2.08
N ILE A 80 -11.53 5.66 2.91
CA ILE A 80 -11.34 4.22 3.11
C ILE A 80 -11.81 3.41 1.89
N VAL A 81 -12.97 3.74 1.30
CA VAL A 81 -13.43 3.10 0.07
C VAL A 81 -12.42 3.27 -1.07
N THR A 82 -11.90 4.49 -1.21
CA THR A 82 -10.96 4.82 -2.27
C THR A 82 -9.56 4.23 -2.02
N LEU A 83 -9.19 4.04 -0.74
CA LEU A 83 -7.97 3.31 -0.37
C LEU A 83 -8.00 1.85 -0.87
N VAL A 84 -9.13 1.15 -0.71
CA VAL A 84 -9.32 -0.21 -1.25
C VAL A 84 -9.35 -0.21 -2.78
N HIS A 85 -10.02 0.78 -3.38
CA HIS A 85 -10.05 0.94 -4.83
C HIS A 85 -8.64 1.07 -5.45
N PHE A 86 -7.75 1.86 -4.85
CA PHE A 86 -6.38 2.04 -5.35
C PHE A 86 -5.36 1.02 -4.82
N SER A 87 -5.81 -0.02 -4.12
CA SER A 87 -4.97 -1.16 -3.74
C SER A 87 -5.46 -2.43 -4.44
N GLU A 88 -6.43 -3.13 -3.86
CA GLU A 88 -7.04 -4.32 -4.45
C GLU A 88 -7.62 -4.02 -5.83
N GLY A 89 -8.37 -2.93 -5.97
CA GLY A 89 -8.94 -2.53 -7.26
C GLY A 89 -7.89 -2.21 -8.34
N ALA A 90 -6.67 -1.80 -7.95
CA ALA A 90 -5.59 -1.55 -8.89
C ALA A 90 -4.97 -2.84 -9.43
N ILE A 91 -4.91 -3.90 -8.62
CA ILE A 91 -4.48 -5.24 -9.07
C ILE A 91 -5.52 -5.81 -10.03
N ASP A 92 -6.79 -5.77 -9.64
CA ASP A 92 -7.93 -6.15 -10.48
C ASP A 92 -7.93 -5.42 -11.83
N ALA A 93 -7.59 -4.13 -11.83
CA ALA A 93 -7.50 -3.31 -13.04
C ALA A 93 -6.41 -3.81 -14.00
N ALA A 94 -5.26 -4.20 -13.47
CA ALA A 94 -4.16 -4.74 -14.26
C ALA A 94 -4.49 -6.13 -14.85
N GLU A 95 -5.25 -6.94 -14.12
CA GLU A 95 -5.73 -8.22 -14.64
C GLU A 95 -6.81 -8.07 -15.73
N LYS A 96 -7.75 -7.14 -15.53
CA LYS A 96 -8.91 -6.93 -16.42
C LYS A 96 -8.61 -5.97 -17.58
N GLY A 97 -7.54 -5.19 -17.48
CA GLY A 97 -7.13 -4.16 -18.43
C GLY A 97 -7.97 -2.88 -18.43
N VAL A 98 -8.85 -2.69 -17.44
CA VAL A 98 -9.76 -1.54 -17.37
C VAL A 98 -10.14 -1.22 -15.93
N VAL A 99 -10.31 0.07 -15.64
CA VAL A 99 -10.77 0.55 -14.32
C VAL A 99 -11.64 1.79 -14.45
N GLY A 100 -12.63 1.91 -13.57
CA GLY A 100 -13.49 3.10 -13.44
C GLY A 100 -13.14 3.93 -12.20
N GLY A 101 -14.06 4.77 -11.76
CA GLY A 101 -13.97 5.41 -10.44
C GLY A 101 -14.26 4.43 -9.29
N PRO A 102 -14.05 4.85 -8.03
CA PRO A 102 -14.43 4.07 -6.86
C PRO A 102 -15.94 3.80 -6.85
N ASP A 103 -16.36 2.70 -6.22
CA ASP A 103 -17.77 2.35 -6.07
C ASP A 103 -18.44 3.27 -5.04
N MET A 104 -19.16 4.26 -5.56
CA MET A 104 -19.88 5.27 -4.79
C MET A 104 -21.21 4.76 -4.21
N THR A 105 -21.58 3.50 -4.46
CA THR A 105 -22.82 2.89 -3.93
C THR A 105 -22.60 2.18 -2.59
N LEU A 106 -21.33 1.99 -2.18
CA LEU A 106 -20.99 1.35 -0.92
C LEU A 106 -21.34 2.24 0.26
N GLU A 107 -22.17 1.74 1.18
CA GLU A 107 -22.53 2.41 2.42
C GLU A 107 -22.09 1.56 3.61
N PHE A 108 -21.29 2.14 4.50
CA PHE A 108 -20.74 1.44 5.66
C PHE A 108 -20.80 2.34 6.88
N ASP A 109 -21.11 1.73 8.03
CA ASP A 109 -20.83 2.33 9.32
C ASP A 109 -19.33 2.21 9.66
N TYR A 110 -18.90 2.74 10.81
CA TYR A 110 -17.48 2.74 11.17
C TYR A 110 -16.90 1.32 11.26
N ASP A 111 -17.66 0.39 11.84
CA ASP A 111 -17.23 -0.99 11.99
C ASP A 111 -17.24 -1.73 10.65
N GLY A 112 -18.21 -1.42 9.77
CA GLY A 112 -18.26 -1.88 8.40
C GLY A 112 -17.06 -1.43 7.57
N LEU A 113 -16.58 -0.20 7.74
CA LEU A 113 -15.35 0.28 7.09
C LEU A 113 -14.12 -0.52 7.55
N GLN A 114 -14.03 -0.84 8.84
CA GLN A 114 -12.95 -1.68 9.37
C GLN A 114 -13.03 -3.10 8.81
N THR A 115 -14.22 -3.71 8.78
CA THR A 115 -14.41 -5.04 8.20
C THR A 115 -14.08 -5.03 6.71
N TYR A 116 -14.53 -4.03 5.96
CA TYR A 116 -14.26 -3.90 4.53
C TYR A 116 -12.75 -3.85 4.24
N LEU A 117 -12.02 -3.04 5.01
CA LEU A 117 -10.57 -2.90 4.88
C LEU A 117 -9.81 -4.17 5.32
N ALA A 118 -10.25 -4.83 6.40
CA ALA A 118 -9.69 -6.10 6.86
C ALA A 118 -9.88 -7.22 5.83
N SER A 119 -11.06 -7.33 5.23
CA SER A 119 -11.30 -8.31 4.18
C SER A 119 -10.48 -8.04 2.91
N SER A 120 -10.22 -6.76 2.58
CA SER A 120 -9.31 -6.42 1.49
C SER A 120 -7.86 -6.83 1.81
N LEU A 121 -7.41 -6.62 3.05
CA LEU A 121 -6.10 -7.07 3.51
C LEU A 121 -5.93 -8.59 3.38
N GLU A 122 -6.95 -9.37 3.75
CA GLU A 122 -6.95 -10.83 3.59
C GLU A 122 -6.83 -11.26 2.12
N ARG A 123 -7.58 -10.63 1.22
CA ARG A 123 -7.53 -10.92 -0.23
C ARG A 123 -6.18 -10.55 -0.83
N LEU A 124 -5.64 -9.38 -0.50
CA LEU A 124 -4.29 -8.97 -0.92
C LEU A 124 -3.21 -9.94 -0.42
N GLY A 125 -3.34 -10.42 0.82
CA GLY A 125 -2.42 -11.41 1.41
C GLY A 125 -2.49 -12.80 0.77
N ALA A 126 -3.57 -13.11 0.03
CA ALA A 126 -3.75 -14.37 -0.68
C ALA A 126 -3.24 -14.34 -2.14
N LEU A 127 -2.86 -13.16 -2.66
CA LEU A 127 -2.36 -13.02 -4.02
C LEU A 127 -1.03 -13.76 -4.22
N ASN A 128 -0.89 -14.41 -5.38
CA ASN A 128 0.35 -15.06 -5.75
C ASN A 128 1.36 -14.05 -6.32
N GLU A 129 2.57 -14.01 -5.74
CA GLU A 129 3.63 -13.08 -6.17
C GLU A 129 3.99 -13.23 -7.66
N SER A 130 4.06 -14.46 -8.19
CA SER A 130 4.42 -14.68 -9.59
C SER A 130 3.32 -14.25 -10.57
N GLU A 131 2.05 -14.39 -10.19
CA GLU A 131 0.91 -13.95 -11.00
C GLU A 131 0.86 -12.42 -11.06
N VAL A 132 1.00 -11.75 -9.92
CA VAL A 132 1.04 -10.27 -9.88
C VAL A 132 2.21 -9.73 -10.70
N ASN A 133 3.41 -10.33 -10.57
CA ASN A 133 4.58 -9.89 -11.32
C ASN A 133 4.45 -10.11 -12.83
N ALA A 134 3.62 -11.06 -13.26
CA ALA A 134 3.35 -11.31 -14.68
C ALA A 134 2.45 -10.24 -15.34
N LEU A 135 1.83 -9.35 -14.56
CA LEU A 135 0.98 -8.26 -15.07
C LEU A 135 1.77 -7.07 -15.64
N ILE A 136 3.08 -7.03 -15.38
CA ILE A 136 4.00 -6.03 -15.95
C ILE A 136 3.93 -6.04 -17.49
N SER A 137 4.08 -4.87 -18.09
CA SER A 137 4.00 -4.63 -19.53
C SER A 137 2.63 -4.94 -20.16
N GLY A 138 1.60 -5.11 -19.32
CA GLY A 138 0.19 -5.11 -19.72
C GLY A 138 -0.33 -3.69 -20.00
N GLU A 139 -1.65 -3.59 -20.24
CA GLU A 139 -2.35 -2.34 -20.46
C GLU A 139 -3.45 -2.16 -19.42
N VAL A 140 -3.61 -0.94 -18.90
CA VAL A 140 -4.73 -0.55 -18.05
C VAL A 140 -5.36 0.71 -18.63
N ILE A 141 -6.68 0.66 -18.88
CA ILE A 141 -7.42 1.82 -19.38
C ILE A 141 -8.36 2.33 -18.29
N PHE A 142 -8.08 3.53 -17.75
CA PHE A 142 -9.03 4.24 -16.91
C PHE A 142 -10.16 4.83 -17.76
N LYS A 143 -11.41 4.59 -17.36
CA LYS A 143 -12.62 5.11 -18.03
C LYS A 143 -13.63 5.62 -17.00
N TYR A 144 -13.88 6.94 -17.00
CA TYR A 144 -14.89 7.53 -16.12
C TYR A 144 -15.43 8.82 -16.74
N GLU A 145 -16.77 8.96 -16.81
CA GLU A 145 -17.46 10.17 -17.29
C GLU A 145 -16.87 10.80 -18.59
N GLY A 146 -16.55 9.95 -19.58
CA GLY A 146 -16.00 10.38 -20.87
C GLY A 146 -14.49 10.63 -20.89
N VAL A 147 -13.82 10.54 -19.74
CA VAL A 147 -12.35 10.50 -19.64
C VAL A 147 -11.87 9.08 -19.97
N ILE A 148 -10.88 8.98 -20.86
CA ILE A 148 -10.21 7.73 -21.23
C ILE A 148 -8.70 7.96 -21.14
N LEU A 149 -8.03 7.23 -20.26
CA LEU A 149 -6.58 7.31 -20.07
C LEU A 149 -5.98 5.90 -20.18
N PRO A 150 -5.30 5.57 -21.28
CA PRO A 150 -4.55 4.33 -21.41
C PRO A 150 -3.19 4.45 -20.71
N PHE A 151 -2.76 3.36 -20.07
CA PHE A 151 -1.48 3.24 -19.40
C PHE A 151 -0.87 1.86 -19.71
N THR A 152 0.46 1.78 -19.64
CA THR A 152 1.09 0.50 -19.31
C THR A 152 0.77 0.16 -17.85
N THR A 153 0.82 -1.12 -17.45
CA THR A 153 0.61 -1.51 -16.05
C THR A 153 1.55 -0.72 -15.11
N GLU A 154 2.82 -0.60 -15.48
CA GLU A 154 3.86 0.06 -14.68
C GLU A 154 3.56 1.55 -14.49
N ASP A 155 3.20 2.26 -15.57
CA ASP A 155 2.86 3.67 -15.51
C ASP A 155 1.57 3.89 -14.72
N PHE A 156 0.59 2.99 -14.86
CA PHE A 156 -0.64 3.03 -14.06
C PHE A 156 -0.32 2.95 -12.57
N PHE A 157 0.50 1.99 -12.14
CA PHE A 157 0.84 1.85 -10.73
C PHE A 157 1.66 3.03 -10.19
N VAL A 158 2.74 3.40 -10.88
CA VAL A 158 3.70 4.38 -10.36
C VAL A 158 3.16 5.81 -10.43
N THR A 159 2.37 6.15 -11.44
CA THR A 159 1.93 7.53 -11.67
C THR A 159 0.48 7.79 -11.30
N TYR A 160 -0.34 6.74 -11.13
CA TYR A 160 -1.78 6.88 -10.86
C TYR A 160 -2.21 6.17 -9.58
N ALA A 161 -2.06 4.84 -9.49
CA ALA A 161 -2.60 4.08 -8.36
C ALA A 161 -1.86 4.35 -7.04
N LEU A 162 -0.53 4.24 -7.01
CA LEU A 162 0.26 4.46 -5.79
C LEU A 162 0.12 5.88 -5.22
N PRO A 163 0.21 6.97 -6.03
CA PRO A 163 -0.01 8.32 -5.52
C PRO A 163 -1.39 8.50 -4.88
N ASN A 164 -2.45 7.99 -5.51
CA ASN A 164 -3.80 8.06 -4.93
C ASN A 164 -3.91 7.22 -3.65
N PHE A 165 -3.38 5.99 -3.66
CA PHE A 165 -3.38 5.09 -2.50
C PHE A 165 -2.78 5.76 -1.25
N TYR A 166 -1.57 6.32 -1.36
CA TYR A 166 -0.92 6.99 -0.23
C TYR A 166 -1.61 8.29 0.18
N PHE A 167 -2.17 9.03 -0.79
CA PHE A 167 -2.96 10.23 -0.50
C PHE A 167 -4.17 9.88 0.39
N HIS A 168 -4.98 8.91 -0.02
CA HIS A 168 -6.18 8.51 0.73
C HIS A 168 -5.84 7.91 2.10
N ALA A 169 -4.76 7.12 2.21
CA ALA A 169 -4.27 6.63 3.50
C ALA A 169 -3.89 7.79 4.43
N THR A 170 -3.14 8.77 3.93
CA THR A 170 -2.70 9.94 4.69
C THR A 170 -3.88 10.80 5.14
N VAL A 171 -4.86 11.02 4.27
CA VAL A 171 -6.07 11.79 4.61
C VAL A 171 -6.89 11.05 5.66
N ALA A 172 -7.10 9.73 5.53
CA ALA A 172 -7.81 8.94 6.53
C ALA A 172 -7.16 9.02 7.92
N TYR A 173 -5.84 8.81 7.98
CA TYR A 173 -5.06 9.02 9.21
C TYR A 173 -5.23 10.44 9.77
N SER A 174 -5.16 11.45 8.89
CA SER A 174 -5.22 12.85 9.29
C SER A 174 -6.60 13.23 9.84
N ILE A 175 -7.69 12.71 9.26
CA ILE A 175 -9.04 12.91 9.76
C ILE A 175 -9.12 12.40 11.20
N LEU A 176 -8.73 11.14 11.45
CA LEU A 176 -8.74 10.55 12.79
C LEU A 176 -7.90 11.38 13.78
N ARG A 177 -6.67 11.76 13.38
CA ARG A 177 -5.80 12.61 14.21
C ARG A 177 -6.43 13.95 14.52
N SER A 178 -7.05 14.61 13.52
CA SER A 178 -7.72 15.90 13.69
C SER A 178 -8.97 15.80 14.57
N SER A 179 -9.63 14.65 14.60
CA SER A 179 -10.76 14.33 15.47
C SER A 179 -10.36 13.99 16.92
N GLY A 180 -9.07 14.11 17.27
CA GLY A 180 -8.56 13.91 18.62
C GLY A 180 -8.08 12.49 18.93
N VAL A 181 -8.12 11.57 17.96
CA VAL A 181 -7.63 10.20 18.15
C VAL A 181 -6.10 10.22 18.40
N PRO A 182 -5.59 9.51 19.43
CA PRO A 182 -4.16 9.45 19.73
C PRO A 182 -3.44 8.51 18.74
N VAL A 183 -3.31 8.94 17.48
CA VAL A 183 -2.54 8.25 16.43
C VAL A 183 -1.35 9.11 15.99
N GLY A 184 -0.24 8.47 15.63
CA GLY A 184 1.01 9.16 15.27
C GLY A 184 1.70 8.50 14.09
N ILE A 185 2.94 8.94 13.81
CA ILE A 185 3.74 8.37 12.71
C ILE A 185 3.93 6.86 12.87
N ALA A 186 4.05 6.35 14.10
CA ALA A 186 4.08 4.93 14.42
C ALA A 186 2.88 4.19 13.80
N ASN A 187 1.68 4.73 13.98
CA ASN A 187 0.44 4.11 13.54
C ASN A 187 0.18 4.30 12.03
N TYR A 188 0.80 5.29 11.38
CA TYR A 188 0.73 5.48 9.93
C TYR A 188 1.76 4.63 9.18
N ILE A 189 3.02 4.63 9.61
CA ILE A 189 4.08 3.88 8.93
C ILE A 189 3.91 2.38 9.11
N GLY A 190 3.37 1.96 10.26
CA GLY A 190 3.18 0.56 10.61
C GLY A 190 4.49 -0.20 10.75
N LYS A 191 4.39 -1.53 10.77
CA LYS A 191 5.56 -2.41 10.90
C LYS A 191 6.37 -2.42 9.60
N VAL A 192 7.52 -1.74 9.60
CA VAL A 192 8.45 -1.73 8.47
C VAL A 192 9.15 -3.09 8.31
N LYS A 193 9.57 -3.42 7.10
CA LYS A 193 10.42 -4.60 6.85
C LYS A 193 11.89 -4.21 6.97
N THR A 194 12.59 -4.75 7.96
CA THR A 194 14.04 -4.54 8.13
C THR A 194 14.82 -5.79 7.73
N THR A 195 16.08 -5.60 7.35
CA THR A 195 17.04 -6.68 7.07
C THR A 195 18.28 -6.43 7.89
N ALA A 196 18.71 -7.42 8.68
CA ALA A 196 19.91 -7.29 9.50
C ALA A 196 21.14 -7.13 8.61
N SER A 197 21.95 -6.12 8.92
CA SER A 197 23.18 -5.82 8.20
C SER A 197 24.35 -6.58 8.83
N PRO A 198 25.13 -7.36 8.05
CA PRO A 198 26.37 -7.96 8.53
C PRO A 198 27.48 -6.91 8.71
N ASN A 199 27.29 -5.69 8.20
CA ASN A 199 28.27 -4.60 8.27
C ASN A 199 28.17 -3.79 9.57
N ILE A 200 27.19 -4.08 10.43
CA ILE A 200 27.04 -3.43 11.73
C ILE A 200 27.67 -4.34 12.79
N ALA A 201 28.57 -3.79 13.59
CA ALA A 201 29.28 -4.53 14.62
C ALA A 201 28.29 -5.10 15.66
N SER A 202 28.56 -6.32 16.15
CA SER A 202 27.62 -7.10 16.97
C SER A 202 27.24 -6.45 18.30
N GLN A 203 28.01 -5.46 18.78
CA GLN A 203 27.64 -4.69 19.98
C GLN A 203 26.46 -3.73 19.76
N PHE A 204 26.10 -3.40 18.53
CA PHE A 204 24.98 -2.51 18.24
C PHE A 204 23.70 -3.31 18.03
N HIS A 205 22.65 -2.96 18.76
CA HIS A 205 21.32 -3.51 18.54
C HIS A 205 20.75 -3.00 17.22
N GLN A 206 20.40 -3.91 16.33
CA GLN A 206 19.69 -3.61 15.09
C GLN A 206 18.21 -3.88 15.30
N TYR A 207 17.41 -2.81 15.35
CA TYR A 207 15.97 -2.89 15.55
C TYR A 207 15.30 -3.71 14.42
N THR A 208 14.44 -4.64 14.80
CA THR A 208 13.45 -5.17 13.86
C THR A 208 12.39 -4.11 13.59
N GLY A 209 11.56 -4.32 12.57
CA GLY A 209 10.44 -3.42 12.33
C GLY A 209 9.40 -3.37 13.45
N ALA A 210 9.29 -4.44 14.26
CA ALA A 210 8.44 -4.44 15.45
C ALA A 210 9.08 -3.58 16.55
N ASP A 211 10.36 -3.79 16.84
CA ASP A 211 11.08 -3.00 17.85
C ASP A 211 11.05 -1.50 17.50
N TYR A 212 11.16 -1.15 16.22
CA TYR A 212 11.07 0.24 15.76
C TYR A 212 9.69 0.84 15.94
N LEU A 213 8.63 0.05 15.73
CA LEU A 213 7.26 0.49 15.95
C LEU A 213 7.03 0.80 17.44
N ASP A 214 7.44 -0.10 18.33
CA ASP A 214 7.35 0.09 19.79
C ASP A 214 8.09 1.35 20.23
N PHE A 215 9.32 1.52 19.73
CA PHE A 215 10.13 2.72 19.98
C PHE A 215 9.43 4.03 19.54
N LEU A 216 8.74 4.03 18.39
CA LEU A 216 8.01 5.20 17.91
C LEU A 216 6.77 5.50 18.76
N GLU A 217 6.07 4.48 19.27
CA GLU A 217 4.92 4.68 20.16
C GLU A 217 5.35 5.28 21.50
N GLU A 218 6.46 4.81 22.08
CA GLU A 218 7.02 5.34 23.33
C GLU A 218 7.36 6.84 23.24
N ILE A 219 8.01 7.27 22.16
CA ILE A 219 8.39 8.68 21.98
C ILE A 219 7.18 9.57 21.71
N ALA A 220 6.17 9.05 21.01
CA ALA A 220 4.98 9.83 20.67
C ALA A 220 4.02 10.00 21.85
N GLY A 221 4.20 9.23 22.94
CA GLY A 221 3.26 9.19 24.07
C GLY A 221 1.88 8.65 23.67
N LEU A 222 1.86 7.70 22.72
CA LEU A 222 0.65 7.15 22.07
C LEU A 222 0.40 5.67 22.40
#